data_AF-A0A9D3Q304-F1
#
_entry.id   AF-A0A9D3Q304-F1
#
_cell.length_a   1.000
_cell.length_b   1.000
_cell.length_c   1.000
_cell.angle_alpha   90.00
_cell.angle_beta   90.00
_cell.angle_gamma   90.00
#
_symmetry.space_group_name_H-M   'P 1'
#
loop_
_entity.id
_entity.type
_entity.pdbx_description
1 polymer ?
#
loop_
_entity_poly.entity_id
_entity_poly.type
_entity_poly.pdbx_seq_one_letter_code
_entity_poly.pdbx_strand_id
1 'polypeptide(L)' 'MQEGLSVRQQGAATTVYCAVAPELDGLGGMYFNNCFRCLPSQEAQDKATAISLWELSERLVRERAGTRAL' A
#
# COMPACT_ATOMS: atom_id res chain seq x y z
N MET A 1 -9.91 2.74 18.85
CA MET A 1 -8.44 2.85 18.84
C MET A 1 -7.90 1.73 19.71
N GLN A 2 -6.78 1.11 19.35
CA GLN A 2 -6.18 0.10 20.23
C GLN A 2 -5.60 0.85 21.44
N GLU A 3 -6.33 0.81 22.56
CA GLU A 3 -6.00 1.49 23.82
C GLU A 3 -4.64 1.02 24.34
N GLY A 4 -3.77 1.96 24.74
CA GLY A 4 -2.49 1.66 25.41
C GLY A 4 -1.24 1.54 24.53
N LEU A 5 -1.33 1.70 23.20
CA LEU A 5 -0.16 1.71 22.32
C LEU A 5 0.48 3.11 22.22
N SER A 6 1.80 3.17 22.19
CA SER A 6 2.54 4.41 21.85
C SER A 6 2.33 4.82 20.39
N VAL A 7 2.55 6.09 20.05
CA VAL A 7 2.39 6.61 18.67
C VAL A 7 3.16 5.79 17.63
N ARG A 8 4.36 5.30 17.97
CA ARG A 8 5.15 4.44 17.07
C ARG A 8 4.48 3.10 16.84
N GLN A 9 3.96 2.49 17.91
CA GLN A 9 3.27 1.22 17.80
C GLN A 9 1.93 1.36 17.05
N GLN A 10 1.18 2.44 17.29
CA GLN A 10 -0.04 2.75 16.53
C GLN A 10 0.25 2.95 15.04
N GLY A 11 1.34 3.65 14.68
CA GLY A 11 1.72 3.87 13.29
C GLY A 11 2.08 2.58 12.52
N ALA A 12 2.59 1.56 13.21
CA ALA A 12 2.92 0.26 12.61
C ALA A 12 1.77 -0.75 12.68
N ALA A 13 0.74 -0.52 13.51
CA ALA A 13 -0.26 -1.52 13.86
C ALA A 13 -0.96 -2.14 12.64
N THR A 14 -1.44 -1.32 11.70
CA THR A 14 -2.15 -1.81 10.50
C THR A 14 -1.22 -2.65 9.62
N THR A 15 0.03 -2.22 9.42
CA THR A 15 1.01 -2.97 8.62
C THR A 15 1.32 -4.32 9.24
N VAL A 16 1.55 -4.35 10.56
CA VAL A 16 1.80 -5.61 11.28
C VAL A 16 0.59 -6.52 11.19
N TYR A 17 -0.62 -6.00 11.42
CA TYR A 17 -1.86 -6.77 11.27
C TYR A 17 -1.98 -7.40 9.88
N CYS A 18 -1.83 -6.62 8.81
CA CYS A 18 -1.89 -7.14 7.44
C CYS A 18 -0.81 -8.18 7.12
N ALA A 19 0.34 -8.15 7.80
CA ALA A 19 1.44 -9.07 7.54
C ALA A 19 1.33 -10.41 8.28
N VAL A 20 0.61 -10.46 9.41
CA VAL A 20 0.66 -11.63 10.32
C VAL A 20 -0.69 -12.17 10.77
N ALA A 21 -1.80 -11.47 10.51
CA ALA A 21 -3.12 -11.92 10.92
C ALA A 21 -3.55 -13.18 10.15
N PRO A 22 -3.75 -14.34 10.81
CA PRO A 22 -4.06 -15.60 10.12
C PRO A 22 -5.34 -15.54 9.28
N GLU A 23 -6.30 -14.71 9.66
CA GLU A 23 -7.53 -14.50 8.90
C GLU A 23 -7.31 -13.82 7.52
N LEU A 24 -6.11 -13.31 7.27
CA LEU A 24 -5.71 -12.69 6.00
C LEU A 24 -4.84 -13.59 5.13
N ASP A 25 -4.53 -14.80 5.58
CA ASP A 25 -3.71 -15.74 4.80
C ASP A 25 -4.34 -16.05 3.44
N GLY A 26 -3.55 -15.85 2.37
CA GLY A 26 -4.00 -16.04 0.99
C GLY A 26 -4.90 -14.93 0.43
N LEU A 27 -5.20 -13.89 1.22
CA LEU A 27 -5.99 -12.73 0.76
C LEU A 27 -5.09 -11.58 0.32
N GLY A 28 -5.47 -10.89 -0.76
CA GLY A 28 -4.73 -9.76 -1.31
C GLY A 28 -5.63 -8.73 -2.01
N GLY A 29 -5.06 -7.58 -2.38
CA GLY A 29 -5.78 -6.53 -3.12
C GLY A 29 -6.81 -5.74 -2.30
N MET A 30 -6.71 -5.78 -0.97
CA MET A 30 -7.60 -5.08 -0.05
C MET A 30 -6.91 -3.86 0.56
N TYR A 31 -7.70 -2.84 0.91
CA TYR A 31 -7.25 -1.66 1.63
C TYR A 31 -7.64 -1.74 3.10
N PHE A 32 -6.72 -1.39 4.00
CA PHE A 32 -6.94 -1.40 5.44
C PHE A 32 -6.61 -0.05 6.07
N ASN A 33 -7.44 0.38 7.01
CA ASN A 33 -7.22 1.55 7.84
C ASN A 33 -7.55 1.20 9.29
N ASN A 34 -6.65 1.52 10.23
CA ASN A 34 -6.79 1.25 11.66
C ASN A 34 -7.12 -0.23 11.95
N CYS A 35 -6.44 -1.16 11.27
CA CYS A 35 -6.67 -2.62 11.34
C CYS A 35 -8.08 -3.07 10.90
N PHE A 36 -8.80 -2.26 10.13
CA PHE A 36 -10.09 -2.64 9.54
C PHE A 36 -10.02 -2.59 8.02
N ARG A 37 -10.67 -3.55 7.35
CA ARG A 37 -10.87 -3.51 5.91
C ARG A 37 -11.77 -2.33 5.56
N CYS A 38 -11.36 -1.53 4.59
CA CYS A 38 -12.11 -0.35 4.15
C CYS A 38 -12.22 -0.33 2.62
N LEU A 39 -13.24 0.37 2.13
CA LEU A 39 -13.31 0.73 0.72
C LEU A 39 -12.34 1.90 0.47
N PRO A 40 -11.43 1.82 -0.51
CA PRO A 40 -10.57 2.94 -0.88
C PRO A 40 -11.37 4.02 -1.61
N SER A 41 -10.74 5.16 -1.93
CA SER A 41 -11.41 6.23 -2.70
C SER A 41 -11.81 5.76 -4.10
N GLN A 42 -12.65 6.54 -4.81
CA GLN A 42 -13.06 6.18 -6.16
C GLN A 42 -11.87 6.21 -7.13
N GLU A 43 -10.99 7.19 -6.98
CA GLU A 43 -9.77 7.34 -7.79
C GLU A 43 -8.84 6.15 -7.60
N ALA A 44 -8.70 5.67 -6.36
CA ALA A 44 -7.88 4.50 -6.04
C ALA A 44 -8.45 3.17 -6.60
N GLN A 45 -9.71 3.17 -7.07
CA GLN A 45 -10.35 2.00 -7.69
C GLN A 45 -10.34 2.09 -9.22
N ASP A 46 -9.92 3.21 -9.81
CA ASP A 46 -9.92 3.38 -11.25
C ASP A 46 -8.77 2.60 -11.92
N LYS A 47 -9.14 1.53 -12.62
CA LYS A 47 -8.19 0.64 -13.29
C LYS A 47 -7.43 1.33 -14.42
N ALA A 48 -8.08 2.24 -15.14
CA ALA A 48 -7.46 2.96 -16.25
C ALA A 48 -6.32 3.85 -15.74
N THR A 49 -6.59 4.64 -14.70
CA THR A 49 -5.58 5.46 -14.03
C THR A 49 -4.45 4.60 -13.46
N ALA A 50 -4.75 3.46 -12.83
CA ALA A 50 -3.72 2.57 -12.29
C ALA A 50 -2.74 2.07 -13.38
N ILE A 51 -3.25 1.69 -14.56
CA ILE A 51 -2.43 1.25 -15.70
C ILE A 51 -1.57 2.41 -16.20
N SER A 52 -2.17 3.56 -16.47
CA SER A 52 -1.43 4.73 -16.98
C SER A 52 -0.37 5.22 -15.99
N LEU A 53 -0.65 5.17 -14.68
CA LEU A 53 0.30 5.52 -13.63
C LEU A 53 1.49 4.56 -13.61
N TRP A 54 1.25 3.24 -13.73
CA TRP A 54 2.32 2.24 -13.78
C TRP A 54 3.26 2.50 -14.96
N GLU A 55 2.73 2.68 -16.16
CA GLU A 55 3.51 2.96 -17.37
C GLU A 55 4.36 4.23 -17.24
N LEU A 56 3.77 5.29 -16.69
CA LEU A 56 4.48 6.53 -16.41
C LEU A 56 5.61 6.33 -15.40
N SER A 57 5.33 5.65 -14.27
CA SER A 57 6.32 5.38 -13.23
C SER A 57 7.49 4.55 -13.74
N GLU A 58 7.22 3.49 -14.51
CA GLU A 58 8.29 2.68 -15.13
C GLU A 58 9.18 3.53 -16.04
N ARG A 59 8.57 4.39 -16.86
CA ARG A 59 9.32 5.28 -17.75
C ARG A 59 10.22 6.23 -16.97
N LEU A 60 9.70 6.88 -15.93
CA LEU A 60 10.47 7.80 -15.07
C LEU A 60 11.62 7.09 -14.36
N VAL A 61 11.41 5.87 -13.85
CA VAL A 61 12.46 5.08 -13.20
C VAL A 61 13.53 4.68 -14.21
N ARG A 62 13.18 4.25 -15.42
CA ARG A 62 14.14 3.90 -16.48
C ARG A 62 14.98 5.11 -16.90
N GLU A 63 14.34 6.27 -17.12
CA GLU A 63 15.02 7.52 -17.47
C GLU A 63 16.04 7.93 -16.39
N ARG A 64 15.68 7.82 -15.10
CA ARG A 64 16.55 8.18 -13.98
C ARG A 64 17.65 7.16 -13.71
N ALA A 65 17.34 5.87 -13.80
CA ALA A 65 18.31 4.79 -13.60
C ALA A 65 19.33 4.72 -14.75
N GLY A 66 18.91 5.10 -15.97
CA GLY A 66 19.77 5.21 -17.15
C GLY A 66 20.84 6.31 -17.05
N THR A 67 20.79 7.19 -16.05
CA THR A 67 21.82 8.22 -15.79
C THR A 67 22.95 7.71 -14.87
N ARG A 68 22.97 6.42 -14.53
CA ARG A 68 23.99 5.86 -13.61
C ARG A 68 24.54 4.49 -14.05
N ALA A 69 24.63 4.27 -15.36
CA ALA A 69 25.55 3.27 -15.89
C ALA A 69 26.95 3.90 -15.94
N LEU A 70 27.73 3.68 -14.86
CA LEU A 70 29.19 3.73 -14.91
C LEU A 70 29.70 2.43 -15.54
#